data_AF-A0A847AWA5-F1
#
_entry.id   AF-A0A847AWA5-F1
#
_cell.length_a   1.000
_cell.length_b   1.000
_cell.length_c   1.000
_cell.angle_alpha   90.00
_cell.angle_beta   90.00
_cell.angle_gamma   90.00
#
_symmetry.space_group_name_H-M   'P 1'
#
loop_
_entity.id
_entity.type
_entity.pdbx_description
1 polymer ?
#
loop_
_entity_poly.entity_id
_entity_poly.type
_entity_poly.pdbx_seq_one_letter_code
_entity_poly.pdbx_strand_id
1 'polypeptide(L)' 'MVFKNIFADFNGLENITIEKVEVVKNKNTVNFHASSQEIIDFFNIENAENKIKKHYNNSVNIKLYIQYKLSTNE' A
#
# COMPACT_ATOMS: atom_id res chain seq x y z
N MET A 1 6.07 15.20 -5.07
CA MET A 1 6.53 13.80 -4.92
C MET A 1 5.30 12.91 -5.04
N VAL A 2 5.21 12.08 -6.09
CA VAL A 2 3.98 11.33 -6.50
C VAL A 2 3.52 10.28 -5.46
N PHE A 3 4.41 9.85 -4.57
CA PHE A 3 4.06 8.87 -3.52
C PHE A 3 3.24 9.43 -2.36
N LYS A 4 3.09 10.75 -2.24
CA LYS A 4 2.53 11.33 -1.01
C LYS A 4 1.05 11.00 -0.76
N ASN A 5 0.30 10.46 -1.73
CA ASN A 5 -1.14 10.27 -1.53
C ASN A 5 -1.83 9.16 -2.35
N ILE A 6 -1.09 8.24 -2.99
CA ILE A 6 -1.73 7.17 -3.80
C ILE A 6 -2.70 6.31 -2.96
N PHE A 7 -2.34 6.08 -1.69
CA PHE A 7 -3.13 5.29 -0.75
C PHE A 7 -4.23 6.11 -0.05
N ALA A 8 -4.14 7.44 -0.07
CA ALA A 8 -5.05 8.32 0.65
C ALA A 8 -6.45 8.44 0.03
N ASP A 9 -6.62 7.95 -1.19
CA ASP A 9 -7.92 7.94 -1.87
C ASP A 9 -8.76 6.70 -1.52
N PHE A 10 -8.28 5.83 -0.63
CA PHE A 10 -8.91 4.55 -0.31
C PHE A 10 -9.09 4.41 1.20
N ASN A 11 -10.33 4.18 1.62
CA ASN A 11 -10.70 4.07 3.04
C ASN A 11 -9.86 3.00 3.78
N GLY A 12 -9.40 3.35 4.98
CA GLY A 12 -8.46 2.59 5.80
C GLY A 12 -6.99 2.70 5.36
N LEU A 13 -6.71 3.04 4.09
CA LEU A 13 -5.34 3.19 3.58
C LEU A 13 -4.82 4.63 3.72
N GLU A 14 -5.68 5.61 4.00
CA GLU A 14 -5.30 7.00 4.25
C GLU A 14 -4.50 7.20 5.54
N ASN A 15 -4.68 6.31 6.51
CA ASN A 15 -4.05 6.39 7.83
C ASN A 15 -2.84 5.47 7.99
N ILE A 16 -2.45 4.71 6.95
CA ILE A 16 -1.30 3.82 7.05
C ILE A 16 0.00 4.62 7.07
N THR A 17 0.96 4.11 7.83
CA THR A 17 2.32 4.63 7.81
C THR A 17 3.16 3.77 6.87
N ILE A 18 3.67 4.36 5.77
CA ILE A 18 4.66 3.68 4.93
C ILE A 18 6.02 3.71 5.64
N GLU A 19 6.49 2.55 6.06
CA GLU A 19 7.75 2.41 6.81
C GLU A 19 8.94 2.21 5.87
N LYS A 20 8.74 1.49 4.76
CA LYS A 20 9.80 1.20 3.79
C LYS A 20 9.23 1.00 2.39
N VAL A 21 9.98 1.45 1.38
CA VAL A 21 9.72 1.16 -0.03
C VAL A 21 10.94 0.48 -0.63
N GLU A 22 10.73 -0.67 -1.27
CA GLU A 22 11.81 -1.43 -1.93
C GLU A 22 11.50 -1.62 -3.41
N VAL A 23 12.51 -1.42 -4.26
CA VAL A 23 12.40 -1.66 -5.69
C VAL A 23 13.23 -2.88 -6.07
N VAL A 24 12.54 -3.94 -6.49
CA VAL A 24 13.14 -5.20 -6.93
C VAL A 24 13.21 -5.19 -8.45
N LYS A 25 14.32 -4.63 -8.98
CA LYS A 25 14.51 -4.34 -10.41
C LYS A 25 14.30 -5.56 -11.32
N ASN A 26 14.85 -6.71 -10.96
CA ASN A 26 14.75 -7.93 -11.77
C ASN A 26 13.32 -8.50 -11.88
N LYS A 27 12.38 -8.05 -11.05
CA LYS A 27 10.98 -8.47 -11.06
C LYS A 27 10.01 -7.33 -11.41
N ASN A 28 10.54 -6.16 -11.77
CA ASN A 28 9.78 -4.91 -11.91
C ASN A 28 8.78 -4.71 -10.75
N THR A 29 9.19 -5.07 -9.54
CA THR A 29 8.28 -5.10 -8.38
C THR A 29 8.63 -3.97 -7.42
N VAL A 30 7.62 -3.24 -6.95
CA VAL A 30 7.74 -2.31 -5.84
C VAL A 30 7.03 -2.91 -4.63
N ASN A 31 7.77 -3.11 -3.55
CA ASN A 31 7.22 -3.55 -2.27
C ASN A 31 7.03 -2.33 -1.36
N PHE A 32 5.81 -2.15 -0.88
CA PHE A 32 5.49 -1.20 0.18
C PHE A 32 5.36 -1.96 1.48
N HIS A 33 6.15 -1.59 2.47
CA HIS A 33 6.02 -2.07 3.84
C HIS A 33 5.36 -0.96 4.64
N ALA A 34 4.19 -1.26 5.19
CA ALA A 34 3.35 -0.31 5.89
C ALA A 34 2.91 -0.87 7.24
N SER A 35 2.55 0.03 8.15
CA SER A 35 1.83 -0.32 9.37
C SER A 35 0.50 0.42 9.48
N SER A 36 -0.47 -0.25 10.09
CA SER A 36 -1.82 0.27 10.32
C SER A 36 -2.28 -0.01 11.74
N GLN A 37 -3.00 0.93 12.35
CA GLN A 37 -3.72 0.73 13.61
C GLN A 37 -5.17 0.27 13.40
N GLU A 38 -5.61 0.20 12.14
CA GLU A 38 -6.97 -0.16 11.74
C GLU A 38 -6.93 -1.35 10.77
N ILE A 39 -7.96 -2.20 10.82
CA ILE A 39 -8.14 -3.28 9.84
C ILE A 39 -8.64 -2.67 8.53
N ILE A 40 -7.99 -3.03 7.43
CA ILE A 40 -8.28 -2.48 6.11
C ILE A 40 -9.01 -3.54 5.29
N ASP A 41 -10.12 -3.15 4.68
CA ASP A 41 -10.87 -4.01 3.78
C ASP A 41 -10.03 -4.40 2.55
N PHE A 42 -10.03 -5.68 2.19
CA PHE A 42 -9.34 -6.19 1.01
C PHE A 42 -9.78 -5.50 -0.28
N PHE A 43 -11.04 -5.07 -0.40
CA PHE A 43 -11.53 -4.31 -1.54
C PHE A 43 -10.76 -2.99 -1.72
N ASN A 44 -10.44 -2.28 -0.64
CA ASN A 44 -9.67 -1.04 -0.70
C ASN A 44 -8.21 -1.30 -1.07
N ILE A 45 -7.63 -2.40 -0.58
CA ILE A 45 -6.27 -2.84 -0.94
C ILE A 45 -6.18 -3.16 -2.44
N GLU A 46 -7.11 -3.96 -2.96
CA GLU A 46 -7.13 -4.32 -4.39
C GLU A 46 -7.33 -3.10 -5.29
N ASN A 47 -8.19 -2.17 -4.89
CA ASN A 47 -8.41 -0.93 -5.64
C ASN A 47 -7.16 -0.05 -5.67
N ALA A 48 -6.43 0.06 -4.56
CA ALA A 48 -5.17 0.77 -4.51
C ALA A 48 -4.12 0.13 -5.42
N GLU A 49 -3.95 -1.19 -5.36
CA GLU A 49 -3.04 -1.91 -6.25
C GLU A 49 -3.37 -1.68 -7.72
N ASN A 50 -4.65 -1.77 -8.08
CA ASN A 50 -5.12 -1.57 -9.45
C ASN A 50 -4.87 -0.13 -9.94
N LYS A 51 -5.10 0.88 -9.11
CA LYS A 51 -4.81 2.28 -9.45
C LYS A 51 -3.32 2.50 -9.71
N ILE A 52 -2.45 1.92 -8.89
CA ILE A 52 -1.00 2.02 -9.07
C ILE A 52 -0.57 1.32 -10.36
N LYS A 53 -1.01 0.08 -10.58
CA LYS A 53 -0.70 -0.68 -11.81
C LYS A 53 -1.11 0.11 -13.04
N LYS A 54 -2.32 0.67 -13.06
CA LYS A 54 -2.82 1.51 -14.17
C LYS A 54 -1.98 2.76 -14.40
N HIS A 55 -1.57 3.47 -13.34
CA HIS A 55 -0.71 4.66 -13.46
C HIS A 55 0.60 4.37 -14.19
N TYR A 56 1.14 3.17 -14.01
CA TYR A 56 2.36 2.70 -14.65
C TYR A 56 2.09 1.76 -15.85
N ASN A 57 0.94 1.85 -16.50
CA ASN A 57 0.59 1.04 -17.68
C ASN A 57 0.79 -0.47 -17.49
N ASN A 58 0.54 -0.99 -16.29
CA ASN A 58 0.75 -2.39 -15.88
C ASN A 58 2.20 -2.89 -16.03
N SER A 59 3.18 -1.99 -16.11
CA SER A 59 4.60 -2.33 -16.27
C SER A 59 5.31 -2.73 -14.98
N VAL A 60 4.69 -2.43 -13.83
CA VAL A 60 5.22 -2.71 -12.49
C VAL A 60 4.25 -3.62 -11.73
N ASN A 61 4.84 -4.56 -10.99
CA ASN A 61 4.14 -5.32 -9.97
C ASN A 61 4.19 -4.54 -8.67
N ILE A 62 3.08 -4.54 -7.93
CA ILE A 62 2.98 -3.89 -6.63
C ILE A 62 2.68 -4.96 -5.60
N LYS A 63 3.32 -4.85 -4.44
CA LYS A 63 2.99 -5.65 -3.26
C LYS A 63 2.90 -4.74 -2.06
N LEU A 64 1.81 -4.86 -1.31
CA LEU A 64 1.60 -4.13 -0.07
C LEU A 64 1.66 -5.11 1.11
N TYR A 65 2.65 -4.92 1.98
CA TYR A 65 2.83 -5.66 3.21
C TYR A 65 2.36 -4.78 4.38
N ILE A 66 1.26 -5.16 5.02
CA ILE A 66 0.69 -4.38 6.14
C ILE A 66 0.94 -5.13 7.44
N GLN A 67 1.66 -4.49 8.35
CA GLN A 67 1.73 -4.89 9.74
C GLN A 67 0.60 -4.22 10.52
N TYR A 68 -0.32 -5.01 11.06
CA TYR A 68 -1.38 -4.50 11.93
C TYR A 68 -0.85 -4.33 13.36
N LYS A 69 -0.78 -3.08 13.82
CA LYS A 69 -0.44 -2.67 15.18
C LYS A 69 -1.72 -2.24 15.89
N LEU A 70 -2.67 -3.16 15.97
CA LEU A 70 -3.98 -2.90 16.57
C LEU A 70 -3.79 -2.59 18.06
N SER A 71 -4.33 -1.46 18.51
CA SER A 71 -4.41 -1.17 19.94
C SER A 71 -5.42 -2.13 20.57
N THR A 72 -4.95 -3.15 21.29
CA THR A 72 -5.81 -3.88 22.22
C THR A 72 -6.07 -2.95 23.40
N ASN A 73 -7.31 -2.46 23.53
CA ASN A 73 -7.76 -1.90 24.80
C ASN A 73 -7.88 -3.06 25.80
N GLU A 74 -6.78 -3.38 26.48
CA GLU A 74 -6.81 -4.11 27.76
C GLU A 74 -7.09 -3.13 28.90
#